data_AF-A0A9Q4XNM9-F1
#
_entry.id   AF-A0A9Q4XNM9-F1
#
_cell.length_a   1.000
_cell.length_b   1.000
_cell.length_c   1.000
_cell.angle_alpha   90.00
_cell.angle_beta   90.00
_cell.angle_gamma   90.00
#
_symmetry.space_group_name_H-M   'P 1'
#
loop_
_entity.id
_entity.type
_entity.pdbx_description
1 polymer ?
#
loop_
_entity_poly.entity_id
_entity_poly.type
_entity_poly.pdbx_seq_one_letter_code
_entity_poly.pdbx_strand_id
1 'polypeptide(L)'
;MSRDVASYAPDVGRKFSSSGCPLPFAGNTFLGHLEQQGGGFDTFDTILNVYRVLPKSRFFRKLAVLPTSSYHITLFVGVNEYDRRSGPWPVGISRKESMESLNTSFLKKIKLRQPDMSAPFEFIVDLDAPLPEENDNLFIPLKPASQETYTRLQNLRDELSDITGIRRDDHSSYQYHITLGYLVATLDKVELMEYRAKNREWREMIAKAGKITIKKFYFCILQDMYSFRSICAI
;
A
#
# COMPACT_ATOMS: atom_id res chain seq x y z
N MET A 1 -0.19 -40.52 7.27
CA MET A 1 -0.88 -39.22 7.08
C MET A 1 0.14 -38.13 7.29
N SER A 2 0.74 -37.64 6.20
CA SER A 2 1.67 -36.51 6.28
C SER A 2 0.86 -35.29 6.69
N ARG A 3 1.23 -34.63 7.80
CA ARG A 3 0.67 -33.32 8.10
C ARG A 3 1.25 -32.39 7.04
N ASP A 4 0.41 -31.93 6.11
CA ASP A 4 0.77 -30.83 5.23
C ASP A 4 1.19 -29.66 6.13
N VAL A 5 2.49 -29.37 6.14
CA VAL A 5 3.01 -28.20 6.82
C VAL A 5 2.50 -27.02 6.00
N ALA A 6 1.49 -26.34 6.52
CA ALA A 6 0.95 -25.15 5.87
C ALA A 6 2.10 -24.16 5.65
N SER A 7 2.47 -23.96 4.38
CA SER A 7 3.37 -22.88 3.99
C SER A 7 2.59 -21.58 4.11
N TYR A 8 3.01 -20.74 5.05
CA TYR A 8 2.40 -19.44 5.28
C TYR A 8 3.02 -18.40 4.35
N ALA A 9 2.18 -17.50 3.84
CA ALA A 9 2.65 -16.37 3.05
C ALA A 9 3.41 -15.35 3.94
N PRO A 10 4.26 -14.48 3.38
CA PRO A 10 5.25 -13.70 4.13
C PRO A 10 4.71 -12.77 5.23
N ASP A 11 3.47 -12.29 5.12
CA ASP A 11 2.88 -11.35 6.09
C ASP A 11 2.10 -12.04 7.23
N VAL A 12 2.07 -13.38 7.26
CA VAL A 12 1.52 -14.16 8.38
C VAL A 12 2.46 -14.09 9.59
N GLY A 13 1.90 -13.79 10.77
CA GLY A 13 2.65 -13.53 12.00
C GLY A 13 3.25 -12.11 12.06
N ARG A 14 3.16 -11.35 10.97
CA ARG A 14 3.63 -9.97 10.87
C ARG A 14 2.50 -8.95 10.85
N LYS A 15 1.72 -8.94 9.76
CA LYS A 15 0.56 -8.03 9.60
C LYS A 15 -0.75 -8.74 9.88
N PHE A 16 -0.81 -10.05 9.64
CA PHE A 16 -2.01 -10.86 9.80
C PHE A 16 -1.70 -12.15 10.54
N SER A 17 -2.67 -12.65 11.29
CA SER A 17 -2.68 -14.02 11.79
C SER A 17 -2.91 -15.01 10.66
N SER A 18 -2.68 -16.31 10.90
CA SER A 18 -3.00 -17.37 9.94
C SER A 18 -4.50 -17.48 9.63
N SER A 19 -5.37 -16.93 10.48
CA SER A 19 -6.82 -16.83 10.23
C SER A 19 -7.21 -15.55 9.48
N GLY A 20 -6.26 -14.69 9.11
CA GLY A 20 -6.51 -13.44 8.40
C GLY A 20 -7.02 -12.27 9.25
N CYS A 21 -6.99 -12.40 10.57
CA CYS A 21 -7.23 -11.25 11.46
C CYS A 21 -6.00 -10.34 11.47
N PRO A 22 -6.17 -9.00 11.46
CA PRO A 22 -5.06 -8.06 11.53
C PRO A 22 -4.32 -8.22 12.86
N LEU A 23 -3.00 -8.08 12.82
CA LEU A 23 -2.13 -8.01 13.99
C LEU A 23 -1.72 -6.56 14.25
N PRO A 24 -1.32 -6.21 15.49
CA PRO A 24 -0.76 -4.91 15.78
C PRO A 24 0.44 -4.60 14.88
N PHE A 25 0.33 -3.49 14.14
CA PHE A 25 1.33 -3.00 13.21
C PHE A 25 1.41 -1.47 13.30
N ALA A 26 1.46 -0.96 14.54
CA ALA A 26 1.42 0.46 14.81
C ALA A 26 2.59 1.20 14.15
N GLY A 27 2.31 2.31 13.49
CA GLY A 27 3.29 2.96 12.63
C GLY A 27 2.85 4.31 12.09
N ASN A 28 3.65 4.83 11.17
CA ASN A 28 3.31 5.98 10.34
C ASN A 28 3.66 5.73 8.87
N THR A 29 3.02 6.48 7.98
CA THR A 29 3.22 6.36 6.53
C THR A 29 2.77 7.63 5.83
N PHE A 30 3.08 7.75 4.54
CA PHE A 30 2.61 8.83 3.67
C PHE A 30 1.84 8.24 2.51
N LEU A 31 0.55 8.55 2.42
CA LEU A 31 -0.35 7.92 1.46
C LEU A 31 -1.48 8.85 1.00
N GLY A 32 -2.06 8.50 -0.15
CA GLY A 32 -3.23 9.14 -0.70
C GLY A 32 -4.37 8.14 -0.74
N HIS A 33 -5.48 8.46 -0.08
CA HIS A 33 -6.68 7.62 -0.12
C HIS A 33 -7.36 7.72 -1.49
N LEU A 34 -8.00 6.64 -1.92
CA LEU A 34 -8.95 6.72 -3.00
C LEU A 34 -10.17 7.53 -2.56
N GLU A 35 -10.63 8.43 -3.41
CA GLU A 35 -11.83 9.23 -3.17
C GLU A 35 -13.06 8.32 -3.22
N GLN A 36 -13.75 8.18 -2.08
CA GLN A 36 -14.93 7.32 -1.96
C GLN A 36 -16.23 8.06 -2.24
N GLN A 37 -16.15 9.37 -2.48
CA GLN A 37 -17.27 10.25 -2.78
C GLN A 37 -16.82 11.40 -3.70
N GLY A 38 -17.76 12.07 -4.36
CA GLY A 38 -17.50 13.22 -5.22
C GLY A 38 -16.71 12.89 -6.49
N GLY A 39 -16.04 13.89 -7.08
CA GLY A 39 -15.44 13.82 -8.43
C GLY A 39 -14.23 12.89 -8.62
N GLY A 40 -13.95 11.98 -7.68
CA GLY A 40 -12.95 10.91 -7.84
C GLY A 40 -13.51 9.50 -7.57
N PHE A 41 -14.83 9.40 -7.36
CA PHE A 41 -15.51 8.16 -6.98
C PHE A 41 -15.40 7.04 -8.01
N ASP A 42 -15.40 7.36 -9.32
CA ASP A 42 -15.43 6.36 -10.39
C ASP A 42 -14.25 5.37 -10.33
N THR A 43 -13.07 5.88 -9.93
CA THR A 43 -11.89 5.05 -9.67
C THR A 43 -12.15 4.06 -8.54
N PHE A 44 -12.69 4.54 -7.42
CA PHE A 44 -13.01 3.70 -6.27
C PHE A 44 -14.09 2.67 -6.62
N ASP A 45 -15.17 3.06 -7.31
CA ASP A 45 -16.25 2.14 -7.67
C ASP A 45 -15.78 1.04 -8.65
N THR A 46 -14.88 1.39 -9.58
CA THR A 46 -14.26 0.40 -10.46
C THR A 46 -13.46 -0.64 -9.67
N ILE A 47 -12.64 -0.21 -8.70
CA ILE A 47 -11.86 -1.11 -7.86
C ILE A 47 -12.77 -1.90 -6.91
N LEU A 48 -13.88 -1.32 -6.47
CA LEU A 48 -14.88 -1.97 -5.64
C LEU A 48 -15.53 -3.17 -6.34
N ASN A 49 -15.57 -3.20 -7.68
CA ASN A 49 -16.01 -4.39 -8.42
C ASN A 49 -15.15 -5.62 -8.14
N VAL A 50 -13.83 -5.46 -7.93
CA VAL A 50 -12.95 -6.56 -7.53
C VAL A 50 -13.43 -7.14 -6.21
N TYR A 51 -13.63 -6.29 -5.20
CA TYR A 51 -14.14 -6.70 -3.89
C TYR A 51 -15.49 -7.45 -4.00
N ARG A 52 -16.41 -6.99 -4.86
CA ARG A 52 -17.73 -7.62 -5.08
C ARG A 52 -17.64 -9.04 -5.64
N VAL A 53 -16.67 -9.33 -6.51
CA VAL A 53 -16.53 -10.66 -7.14
C VAL A 53 -15.51 -11.57 -6.46
N LEU A 54 -14.58 -11.00 -5.68
CA LEU A 54 -13.49 -11.71 -5.03
C LEU A 54 -13.93 -12.95 -4.22
N PRO A 55 -15.06 -12.94 -3.46
CA PRO A 55 -15.52 -14.11 -2.71
C PRO A 55 -15.84 -15.35 -3.56
N LYS A 56 -16.01 -15.19 -4.88
CA LYS A 56 -16.30 -16.29 -5.80
C LYS A 56 -15.03 -17.03 -6.26
N SER A 57 -13.85 -16.47 -6.02
CA SER A 57 -12.57 -17.08 -6.41
C SER A 57 -12.16 -18.22 -5.48
N ARG A 58 -11.43 -19.21 -6.00
CA ARG A 58 -11.00 -20.37 -5.19
C ARG A 58 -10.02 -19.98 -4.10
N PHE A 59 -9.17 -19.00 -4.38
CA PHE A 59 -8.14 -18.50 -3.46
C PHE A 59 -8.68 -17.53 -2.39
N PHE A 60 -9.96 -17.17 -2.41
CA PHE A 60 -10.53 -16.19 -1.47
C PHE A 60 -10.28 -16.53 0.00
N ARG A 61 -10.41 -17.82 0.37
CA ARG A 61 -10.19 -18.28 1.75
C ARG A 61 -8.74 -18.17 2.22
N LYS A 62 -7.81 -17.91 1.30
CA LYS A 62 -6.39 -17.69 1.58
C LYS A 62 -6.01 -16.20 1.59
N LEU A 63 -6.99 -15.29 1.54
CA LEU A 63 -6.76 -13.84 1.61
C LEU A 63 -7.30 -13.24 2.90
N ALA A 64 -6.48 -12.44 3.57
CA ALA A 64 -6.93 -11.37 4.45
C ALA A 64 -7.26 -10.14 3.59
N VAL A 65 -8.53 -10.00 3.23
CA VAL A 65 -9.01 -8.87 2.41
C VAL A 65 -9.06 -7.60 3.25
N LEU A 66 -8.57 -6.49 2.69
CA LEU A 66 -8.59 -5.20 3.37
C LEU A 66 -9.98 -4.55 3.27
N PRO A 67 -10.41 -3.80 4.30
CA PRO A 67 -11.58 -2.93 4.20
C PRO A 67 -11.42 -1.96 3.03
N THR A 68 -12.45 -1.80 2.21
CA THR A 68 -12.41 -0.87 1.06
C THR A 68 -12.18 0.57 1.50
N SER A 69 -12.58 0.91 2.73
CA SER A 69 -12.29 2.20 3.37
C SER A 69 -10.80 2.49 3.53
N SER A 70 -9.95 1.46 3.53
CA SER A 70 -8.50 1.58 3.69
C SER A 70 -7.74 1.65 2.36
N TYR A 71 -8.40 1.60 1.20
CA TYR A 71 -7.71 1.61 -0.09
C TYR A 71 -6.98 2.94 -0.33
N HIS A 72 -5.70 2.83 -0.68
CA HIS A 72 -4.80 3.97 -0.84
C HIS A 72 -3.65 3.62 -1.78
N ILE A 73 -2.91 4.66 -2.19
CA ILE A 73 -1.59 4.54 -2.80
C ILE A 73 -0.59 5.08 -1.79
N THR A 74 0.37 4.25 -1.38
CA THR A 74 1.48 4.70 -0.52
C THR A 74 2.49 5.45 -1.37
N LEU A 75 2.78 6.69 -0.97
CA LEU A 75 3.82 7.52 -1.55
C LEU A 75 5.18 7.23 -0.94
N PHE A 76 5.26 7.12 0.39
CA PHE A 76 6.49 6.93 1.12
C PHE A 76 6.23 6.13 2.40
N VAL A 77 7.02 5.08 2.62
CA VAL A 77 6.87 4.20 3.79
C VAL A 77 7.61 4.81 4.97
N GLY A 78 6.89 5.03 6.07
CA GLY A 78 7.46 5.50 7.32
C GLY A 78 8.04 4.38 8.18
N VAL A 79 7.84 4.46 9.50
CA VAL A 79 8.28 3.44 10.47
C VAL A 79 7.10 2.71 11.09
N ASN A 80 7.35 1.50 11.59
CA ASN A 80 6.39 0.73 12.38
C ASN A 80 7.08 -0.03 13.51
N GLU A 81 6.30 -0.42 14.53
CA GLU A 81 6.80 -1.11 15.72
C GLU A 81 7.36 -2.50 15.42
N TYR A 82 6.74 -3.25 14.50
CA TYR A 82 7.19 -4.60 14.15
C TYR A 82 8.63 -4.58 13.58
N ASP A 83 8.87 -3.65 12.66
CA ASP A 83 10.15 -3.49 11.98
C ASP A 83 11.15 -2.63 12.78
N ARG A 84 10.82 -2.17 14.00
CA ARG A 84 11.66 -1.28 14.83
C ARG A 84 13.07 -1.82 15.06
N ARG A 85 13.27 -3.13 15.13
CA ARG A 85 14.60 -3.71 15.43
C ARG A 85 15.52 -3.75 14.22
N SER A 86 14.99 -4.09 13.05
CA SER A 86 15.80 -4.48 11.88
C SER A 86 15.38 -3.81 10.58
N GLY A 87 14.24 -3.13 10.53
CA GLY A 87 13.80 -2.41 9.36
C GLY A 87 14.43 -1.03 9.22
N PRO A 88 14.12 -0.34 8.10
CA PRO A 88 14.53 1.04 7.86
C PRO A 88 14.13 1.94 9.03
N TRP A 89 15.05 2.81 9.43
CA TRP A 89 14.87 3.68 10.59
C TRP A 89 15.50 5.04 10.31
N PRO A 90 14.94 6.14 10.84
CA PRO A 90 15.51 7.47 10.72
C PRO A 90 16.97 7.53 11.15
N VAL A 91 17.82 8.03 10.25
CA VAL A 91 19.24 8.27 10.54
C VAL A 91 19.37 9.23 11.73
N GLY A 92 20.25 8.87 12.66
CA GLY A 92 20.53 9.69 13.84
C GLY A 92 19.46 9.65 14.94
N ILE A 93 18.38 8.87 14.79
CA ILE A 93 17.36 8.69 15.84
C ILE A 93 17.51 7.33 16.52
N SER A 94 17.50 7.34 17.85
CA SER A 94 17.54 6.12 18.66
C SER A 94 16.35 5.21 18.36
N ARG A 95 16.59 3.90 18.21
CA ARG A 95 15.52 2.89 18.10
C ARG A 95 14.72 2.71 19.41
N LYS A 96 15.11 3.37 20.50
CA LYS A 96 14.32 3.45 21.74
C LYS A 96 13.32 4.62 21.74
N GLU A 97 13.40 5.53 20.76
CA GLU A 97 12.50 6.67 20.65
C GLU A 97 11.05 6.19 20.47
N SER A 98 10.10 6.80 21.20
CA SER A 98 8.70 6.40 21.07
C SER A 98 8.15 6.77 19.69
N MET A 99 7.18 5.98 19.19
CA MET A 99 6.48 6.32 17.94
C MET A 99 5.80 7.69 18.02
N GLU A 100 5.27 8.06 19.18
CA GLU A 100 4.62 9.36 19.40
C GLU A 100 5.60 10.53 19.24
N SER A 101 6.79 10.42 19.83
CA SER A 101 7.85 11.42 19.72
C SER A 101 8.37 11.55 18.28
N LEU A 102 8.57 10.40 17.60
CA LEU A 102 8.90 10.36 16.18
C LEU A 102 7.84 11.05 15.31
N ASN A 103 6.57 10.71 15.52
CA ASN A 103 5.44 11.31 14.80
C ASN A 103 5.39 12.82 15.02
N THR A 104 5.57 13.28 16.27
CA THR A 104 5.62 14.71 16.61
C THR A 104 6.78 15.42 15.91
N SER A 105 7.96 14.81 15.90
CA SER A 105 9.15 15.35 15.24
C SER A 105 8.95 15.48 13.72
N PHE A 106 8.45 14.43 13.07
CA PHE A 106 8.14 14.45 11.64
C PHE A 106 7.08 15.51 11.34
N LEU A 107 5.98 15.52 12.08
CA LEU A 107 4.90 16.48 11.88
C LEU A 107 5.38 17.92 12.00
N LYS A 108 6.27 18.22 12.97
CA LYS A 108 6.86 19.55 13.12
C LYS A 108 7.62 19.98 11.86
N LYS A 109 8.46 19.10 11.29
CA LYS A 109 9.21 19.38 10.07
C LYS A 109 8.32 19.48 8.83
N ILE A 110 7.35 18.57 8.71
CA ILE A 110 6.38 18.55 7.61
C ILE A 110 5.57 19.86 7.58
N LYS A 111 5.15 20.38 8.74
CA LYS A 111 4.39 21.63 8.82
C LYS A 111 5.17 22.87 8.39
N LEU A 112 6.49 22.79 8.28
CA LEU A 112 7.31 23.87 7.72
C LEU A 112 7.29 23.88 6.18
N ARG A 113 6.83 22.77 5.57
CA ARG A 113 6.63 22.71 4.13
C ARG A 113 5.41 23.53 3.74
N GLN A 114 5.49 24.15 2.58
CA GLN A 114 4.31 24.62 1.89
C GLN A 114 3.83 23.47 1.00
N PRO A 115 2.69 22.83 1.30
CA PRO A 115 2.19 21.77 0.44
C PRO A 115 1.97 22.36 -0.95
N ASP A 116 2.58 21.73 -1.95
CA ASP A 116 2.44 22.17 -3.33
C ASP A 116 0.97 22.05 -3.74
N MET A 117 0.34 23.17 -4.07
CA MET A 117 -1.05 23.25 -4.51
C MET A 117 -1.21 22.86 -5.99
N SER A 118 -0.24 22.10 -6.52
CA SER A 118 -0.17 21.65 -7.90
C SER A 118 -1.30 20.68 -8.27
N ALA A 119 -1.39 20.39 -9.57
CA ALA A 119 -2.33 19.46 -10.16
C ALA A 119 -2.35 18.11 -9.42
N PRO A 120 -3.47 17.36 -9.42
CA PRO A 120 -3.51 16.05 -8.80
C PRO A 120 -2.45 15.09 -9.39
N PHE A 121 -2.13 14.03 -8.64
CA PHE A 121 -1.25 12.97 -9.11
C PHE A 121 -2.07 11.92 -9.85
N GLU A 122 -1.74 11.69 -11.11
CA GLU A 122 -2.41 10.70 -11.95
C GLU A 122 -1.57 9.44 -12.10
N PHE A 123 -2.21 8.29 -11.92
CA PHE A 123 -1.63 6.98 -12.10
C PHE A 123 -2.38 6.21 -13.17
N ILE A 124 -1.68 5.28 -13.81
CA ILE A 124 -2.27 4.25 -14.67
C ILE A 124 -1.90 2.88 -14.13
N VAL A 125 -2.73 1.88 -14.42
CA VAL A 125 -2.41 0.49 -14.11
C VAL A 125 -1.18 0.06 -14.91
N ASP A 126 -0.22 -0.57 -14.25
CA ASP A 126 0.96 -1.11 -14.90
C ASP A 126 0.67 -2.53 -15.43
N LEU A 127 0.23 -2.60 -16.68
CA LEU A 127 -0.09 -3.88 -17.35
C LEU A 127 1.17 -4.72 -17.64
N ASP A 128 2.34 -4.09 -17.65
CA ASP A 128 3.63 -4.76 -17.90
C ASP A 128 4.26 -5.33 -16.64
N ALA A 129 3.75 -4.96 -15.45
CA ALA A 129 4.24 -5.48 -14.19
C ALA A 129 4.05 -7.00 -14.11
N PRO A 130 5.01 -7.76 -13.54
CA PRO A 130 4.90 -9.21 -13.43
C PRO A 130 3.57 -9.69 -12.84
N LEU A 131 3.12 -10.85 -13.32
CA LEU A 131 2.00 -11.53 -12.69
C LEU A 131 2.45 -12.11 -11.34
N PRO A 132 1.58 -12.10 -10.32
CA PRO A 132 1.95 -12.52 -8.98
C PRO A 132 2.31 -14.01 -8.94
N GLU A 133 3.23 -14.37 -8.05
CA GLU A 133 3.58 -15.74 -7.69
C GLU A 133 2.70 -16.28 -6.54
N GLU A 134 2.91 -17.53 -6.14
CA GLU A 134 2.10 -18.26 -5.14
C GLU A 134 2.05 -17.64 -3.74
N ASN A 135 2.95 -16.70 -3.44
CA ASN A 135 3.05 -16.01 -2.15
C ASN A 135 2.87 -14.48 -2.27
N ASP A 136 2.59 -13.97 -3.47
CA ASP A 136 2.43 -12.54 -3.70
C ASP A 136 1.03 -12.05 -3.34
N ASN A 137 0.98 -11.03 -2.49
CA ASN A 137 -0.24 -10.38 -2.04
C ASN A 137 -1.08 -9.82 -3.21
N LEU A 138 -2.37 -9.60 -2.98
CA LEU A 138 -3.27 -9.05 -3.98
C LEU A 138 -3.16 -7.53 -4.01
N PHE A 139 -2.40 -7.03 -4.98
CA PHE A 139 -2.30 -5.60 -5.29
C PHE A 139 -2.55 -5.31 -6.77
N ILE A 140 -2.96 -4.07 -7.06
CA ILE A 140 -3.02 -3.50 -8.41
C ILE A 140 -1.76 -2.65 -8.60
N PRO A 141 -0.79 -3.08 -9.43
CA PRO A 141 0.42 -2.30 -9.66
C PRO A 141 0.12 -1.10 -10.54
N LEU A 142 0.77 0.02 -10.24
CA LEU A 142 0.55 1.32 -10.85
C LEU A 142 1.87 1.96 -11.25
N LYS A 143 1.82 2.79 -12.30
CA LYS A 143 2.90 3.70 -12.68
C LYS A 143 2.34 5.12 -12.86
N PRO A 144 3.16 6.17 -12.69
CA PRO A 144 2.73 7.53 -12.96
C PRO A 144 2.23 7.68 -14.40
N ALA A 145 1.14 8.43 -14.60
CA ALA A 145 0.51 8.59 -15.91
C ALA A 145 1.31 9.46 -16.88
N SER A 146 2.29 10.22 -16.39
CA SER A 146 3.14 11.11 -17.17
C SER A 146 4.53 11.25 -16.54
N GLN A 147 5.52 11.67 -17.35
CA GLN A 147 6.86 11.99 -16.86
C GLN A 147 6.85 13.14 -15.85
N GLU A 148 5.96 14.11 -16.02
CA GLU A 148 5.77 15.20 -15.06
C GLU A 148 5.30 14.67 -13.70
N THR A 149 4.29 13.78 -13.69
CA THR A 149 3.81 13.15 -12.45
C THR A 149 4.90 12.32 -11.80
N TYR A 150 5.67 11.56 -12.59
CA TYR A 150 6.82 10.80 -12.10
C TYR A 150 7.84 11.71 -11.40
N THR A 151 8.27 12.80 -12.03
CA THR A 151 9.25 13.74 -11.47
C THR A 151 8.74 14.37 -10.17
N ARG A 152 7.47 14.79 -10.13
CA ARG A 152 6.85 15.36 -8.92
C ARG A 152 6.80 14.36 -7.78
N LEU A 153 6.45 13.11 -8.05
CA LEU A 153 6.43 12.03 -7.05
C LEU A 153 7.83 11.71 -6.53
N GLN A 154 8.85 11.64 -7.40
CA GLN A 154 10.23 11.40 -6.99
C GLN A 154 10.78 12.54 -6.11
N ASN A 155 10.58 13.79 -6.52
CA ASN A 155 10.99 14.95 -5.73
C ASN A 155 10.34 14.93 -4.34
N LEU A 156 9.05 14.61 -4.27
CA LEU A 156 8.33 14.52 -3.01
C LEU A 156 8.86 13.37 -2.12
N ARG A 157 9.21 12.23 -2.72
CA ARG A 157 9.84 11.11 -1.99
C ARG A 157 11.23 11.46 -1.47
N ASP A 158 12.07 12.11 -2.28
CA ASP A 158 13.39 12.57 -1.85
C ASP A 158 13.28 13.57 -0.69
N GLU A 159 12.37 14.54 -0.80
CA GLU A 159 12.12 15.49 0.29
C GLU A 159 11.65 14.80 1.58
N LEU A 160 10.73 13.82 1.48
CA LEU A 160 10.29 13.04 2.64
C LEU A 160 11.42 12.19 3.23
N SER A 161 12.30 11.63 2.39
CA SER A 161 13.52 10.93 2.83
C SER A 161 14.41 11.88 3.65
N ASP A 162 14.63 13.11 3.18
CA ASP A 162 15.46 14.09 3.87
C ASP A 162 14.84 14.55 5.20
N ILE A 163 13.53 14.78 5.22
CA ILE A 163 12.79 15.21 6.41
C ILE A 163 12.81 14.14 7.50
N THR A 164 12.53 12.91 7.10
CA THR A 164 12.38 11.77 8.02
C THR A 164 13.70 11.11 8.35
N GLY A 165 14.73 11.30 7.52
CA GLY A 165 15.99 10.56 7.59
C GLY A 165 15.84 9.08 7.23
N ILE A 166 14.73 8.67 6.59
CA ILE A 166 14.47 7.30 6.18
C ILE A 166 14.85 7.17 4.70
N ARG A 167 15.65 6.16 4.35
CA ARG A 167 15.89 5.79 2.95
C ARG A 167 15.90 4.28 2.82
N ARG A 168 15.09 3.76 1.91
CA ARG A 168 14.95 2.33 1.63
C ARG A 168 15.72 1.95 0.37
N ASP A 169 16.06 0.68 0.22
CA ASP A 169 16.80 0.19 -0.96
C ASP A 169 16.00 0.39 -2.25
N ASP A 170 14.66 0.32 -2.18
CA ASP A 170 13.74 0.54 -3.28
C ASP A 170 13.35 2.02 -3.48
N HIS A 171 14.09 2.97 -2.88
CA HIS A 171 13.70 4.39 -2.89
C HIS A 171 13.50 4.95 -4.31
N SER A 172 14.42 4.67 -5.22
CA SER A 172 14.39 5.13 -6.62
C SER A 172 13.57 4.24 -7.56
N SER A 173 13.28 3.00 -7.16
CA SER A 173 12.63 1.97 -7.99
C SER A 173 11.25 1.55 -7.45
N TYR A 174 10.67 2.33 -6.55
CA TYR A 174 9.43 1.98 -5.86
C TYR A 174 8.25 1.80 -6.81
N GLN A 175 7.63 0.61 -6.77
CA GLN A 175 6.41 0.31 -7.50
C GLN A 175 5.18 0.79 -6.71
N TYR A 176 4.51 1.81 -7.23
CA TYR A 176 3.21 2.23 -6.70
C TYR A 176 2.18 1.12 -6.89
N HIS A 177 1.28 0.99 -5.93
CA HIS A 177 0.23 -0.01 -5.99
C HIS A 177 -0.93 0.34 -5.06
N ILE A 178 -2.07 -0.32 -5.28
CA ILE A 178 -3.20 -0.36 -4.34
C ILE A 178 -3.29 -1.79 -3.82
N THR A 179 -3.12 -1.98 -2.52
CA THR A 179 -3.29 -3.30 -1.89
C THR A 179 -4.78 -3.57 -1.65
N LEU A 180 -5.26 -4.73 -2.08
CA LEU A 180 -6.64 -5.19 -1.85
C LEU A 180 -6.72 -6.32 -0.82
N GLY A 181 -5.65 -7.10 -0.66
CA GLY A 181 -5.58 -8.17 0.33
C GLY A 181 -4.19 -8.78 0.45
N TYR A 182 -3.97 -9.47 1.56
CA TYR A 182 -2.74 -10.18 1.86
C TYR A 182 -2.97 -11.69 1.84
N LEU A 183 -2.07 -12.46 1.26
CA LEU A 183 -2.17 -13.91 1.35
C LEU A 183 -1.88 -14.35 2.80
N VAL A 184 -2.64 -15.33 3.29
CA VAL A 184 -2.42 -15.97 4.59
C VAL A 184 -2.04 -17.45 4.48
N ALA A 185 -2.01 -17.97 3.25
CA ALA A 185 -1.49 -19.29 2.92
C ALA A 185 -0.99 -19.29 1.47
N THR A 186 0.03 -20.09 1.18
CA THR A 186 0.53 -20.29 -0.18
C THR A 186 -0.56 -20.86 -1.09
N LEU A 187 -0.65 -20.32 -2.32
CA LEU A 187 -1.58 -20.81 -3.34
C LEU A 187 -1.09 -22.14 -3.93
N ASP A 188 -2.01 -23.08 -4.15
CA ASP A 188 -1.71 -24.26 -4.95
C ASP A 188 -1.66 -23.92 -6.45
N LYS A 189 -1.27 -24.87 -7.29
CA LYS A 189 -1.12 -24.64 -8.75
C LYS A 189 -2.43 -24.20 -9.42
N VAL A 190 -3.57 -24.75 -9.01
CA VAL A 190 -4.88 -24.43 -9.60
C VAL A 190 -5.34 -23.05 -9.15
N GLU A 191 -5.17 -22.75 -7.86
CA GLU A 191 -5.44 -21.44 -7.29
C GLU A 191 -4.55 -20.36 -7.91
N LEU A 192 -3.25 -20.62 -8.09
CA LEU A 192 -2.32 -19.67 -8.71
C LEU A 192 -2.70 -19.38 -10.17
N MET A 193 -3.10 -20.39 -10.94
CA MET A 193 -3.59 -20.19 -12.31
C MET A 193 -4.82 -19.28 -12.35
N GLU A 194 -5.81 -19.54 -11.49
CA GLU A 194 -7.01 -18.68 -11.39
C GLU A 194 -6.64 -17.29 -10.89
N TYR A 195 -5.77 -17.19 -9.89
CA TYR A 195 -5.30 -15.93 -9.31
C TYR A 195 -4.64 -15.05 -10.35
N ARG A 196 -3.74 -15.60 -11.16
CA ARG A 196 -3.11 -14.89 -12.28
C ARG A 196 -4.12 -14.47 -13.35
N ALA A 197 -5.08 -15.33 -13.68
CA ALA A 197 -6.13 -15.00 -14.65
C ALA A 197 -7.01 -13.84 -14.16
N LYS A 198 -7.47 -13.90 -12.90
CA LYS A 198 -8.27 -12.85 -12.27
C LYS A 198 -7.49 -11.56 -12.07
N ASN A 199 -6.23 -11.65 -11.67
CA ASN A 199 -5.36 -10.50 -11.53
C ASN A 199 -5.21 -9.75 -12.86
N ARG A 200 -5.02 -10.47 -13.98
CA ARG A 200 -4.99 -9.88 -15.33
C ARG A 200 -6.33 -9.23 -15.70
N GLU A 201 -7.43 -9.96 -15.55
CA GLU A 201 -8.80 -9.47 -15.82
C GLU A 201 -9.09 -8.16 -15.07
N TRP A 202 -8.77 -8.10 -13.78
CA TRP A 202 -9.01 -6.92 -12.94
C TRP A 202 -8.09 -5.76 -13.31
N ARG A 203 -6.81 -6.01 -13.59
CA ARG A 203 -5.89 -4.97 -14.08
C ARG A 203 -6.41 -4.36 -15.38
N GLU A 204 -6.84 -5.17 -16.33
CA GLU A 204 -7.41 -4.71 -17.61
C GLU A 204 -8.72 -3.92 -17.43
N MET A 205 -9.62 -4.41 -16.57
CA MET A 205 -10.87 -3.72 -16.23
C MET A 205 -10.60 -2.32 -15.65
N ILE A 206 -9.69 -2.23 -14.67
CA ILE A 206 -9.33 -0.95 -14.03
C ILE A 206 -8.62 -0.03 -15.03
N ALA A 207 -7.70 -0.56 -15.85
CA ALA A 207 -7.02 0.22 -16.88
C ALA A 207 -7.99 0.85 -17.89
N LYS A 208 -9.03 0.11 -18.30
CA LYS A 208 -10.08 0.60 -19.22
C LYS A 208 -10.95 1.70 -18.61
N ALA A 209 -11.09 1.74 -17.28
CA ALA A 209 -11.84 2.80 -16.60
C ALA A 209 -11.11 4.15 -16.58
N GLY A 210 -9.81 4.17 -16.91
CA GLY A 210 -9.02 5.38 -17.08
C GLY A 210 -7.99 5.59 -15.99
N LYS A 211 -7.63 6.85 -15.77
CA LYS A 211 -6.59 7.24 -14.81
C LYS A 211 -7.12 7.18 -13.38
N ILE A 212 -6.22 6.85 -12.46
CA ILE A 212 -6.46 6.82 -11.01
C ILE A 212 -5.90 8.11 -10.44
N THR A 213 -6.73 8.90 -9.80
CA THR A 213 -6.37 10.25 -9.34
C THR A 213 -6.19 10.31 -7.82
N ILE A 214 -5.01 10.75 -7.36
CA ILE A 214 -4.77 11.13 -5.97
C ILE A 214 -4.64 12.64 -5.90
N LYS A 215 -5.62 13.30 -5.27
CA LYS A 215 -5.61 14.76 -5.14
C LYS A 215 -4.53 15.26 -4.20
N LYS A 216 -4.33 14.55 -3.08
CA LYS A 216 -3.40 14.93 -2.01
C LYS A 216 -2.85 13.70 -1.33
N PHE A 217 -1.60 13.80 -0.88
CA PHE A 217 -1.00 12.85 0.04
C PHE A 217 -1.10 13.39 1.47
N TYR A 218 -1.09 12.47 2.43
CA TYR A 218 -1.20 12.78 3.85
C TYR A 218 -0.12 12.03 4.61
N PHE A 219 0.41 12.67 5.65
CA PHE A 219 1.06 11.95 6.74
C PHE A 219 -0.02 11.26 7.58
N CYS A 220 0.09 9.94 7.72
CA CYS A 220 -0.90 9.10 8.38
C CYS A 220 -0.28 8.28 9.51
N ILE A 221 -1.09 8.00 10.53
CA ILE A 221 -0.78 7.05 11.61
C ILE A 221 -1.72 5.84 11.49
N LEU A 222 -1.20 4.66 11.81
CA LEU A 222 -1.93 3.40 11.75
C LEU A 222 -1.68 2.57 13.02
N GLN A 223 -2.63 1.70 13.35
CA GLN A 223 -2.48 0.68 14.40
C GLN A 223 -2.34 -0.73 13.80
N ASP A 224 -2.89 -0.93 12.61
CA ASP A 224 -2.89 -2.15 11.83
C ASP A 224 -3.12 -1.79 10.34
N MET A 225 -3.36 -2.79 9.49
CA MET A 225 -3.57 -2.57 8.05
C MET A 225 -5.01 -2.17 7.66
N TYR A 226 -5.94 -2.05 8.61
CA TYR A 226 -7.36 -1.77 8.33
C TYR A 226 -7.70 -0.28 8.34
N SER A 227 -6.90 0.56 8.99
CA SER A 227 -7.19 1.99 9.08
C SER A 227 -5.92 2.84 9.09
N PHE A 228 -5.97 3.94 8.34
CA PHE A 228 -4.91 4.93 8.24
C PHE A 228 -5.52 6.29 8.53
N ARG A 229 -5.15 6.88 9.67
CA ARG A 229 -5.67 8.18 10.10
C ARG A 229 -4.81 9.30 9.54
N SER A 230 -5.37 10.11 8.64
CA SER A 230 -4.73 11.33 8.15
C SER A 230 -4.50 12.33 9.28
N ILE A 231 -3.28 12.86 9.35
CA ILE A 231 -2.86 13.85 10.36
C ILE A 231 -2.70 15.23 9.72
N CYS A 232 -2.00 15.30 8.59
CA CYS A 232 -1.89 16.53 7.80
C CYS A 232 -1.65 16.21 6.32
N ALA A 233 -2.09 17.11 5.44
CA ALA A 233 -1.72 17.04 4.04
C ALA A 233 -0.22 17.36 3.87
N ILE A 234 0.38 16.79 2.83
CA ILE A 234 1.79 16.96 2.46
C ILE A 234 1.93 17.32 0.99
#